data_AF-A0A2H0Z6B0-F1
#
_entry.id   AF-A0A2H0Z6B0-F1
#
_cell.length_a   1.000
_cell.length_b   1.000
_cell.length_c   1.000
_cell.angle_alpha   90.00
_cell.angle_beta   90.00
_cell.angle_gamma   90.00
#
_symmetry.space_group_name_H-M   'P 1'
#
loop_
_entity.id
_entity.type
_entity.pdbx_description
1 polymer ?
#
loop_
_entity_poly.entity_id
_entity_poly.type
_entity_poly.pdbx_seq_one_letter_code
_entity_poly.pdbx_strand_id
1 'polypeptide(L)'
;LVMRKVHQQYQSALSFYDPFYTKILHAVDHLIKKENLVKDFYLGCCFVCKKKIADIHTSFIDEDAFASLPEDLFRERKQLLQNVLSYLSEETEYFPAIPLHPLVQKIKHRDLDPYLFEEATDEAISFSADEMITLSFHKTVEKLEQVYIAKRKVPVEIGEIFKRSFLEMGEDLKDGGLKPNLYYYIEQVSTELSKEEFQTKYHNIYEYLTKLFKQNIAEELKRSME
;
A
#
# COMPACT_ATOMS: atom_id res chain seq x y z
N LEU A 1 3.04 1.12 -25.34
CA LEU A 1 3.77 -0.09 -24.91
C LEU A 1 4.82 0.21 -23.84
N VAL A 2 5.69 1.21 -24.03
CA VAL A 2 6.70 1.63 -23.04
C VAL A 2 6.08 2.13 -21.73
N MET A 3 5.13 3.07 -21.81
CA MET A 3 4.46 3.62 -20.61
C MET A 3 3.74 2.56 -19.77
N ARG A 4 3.14 1.56 -20.43
CA ARG A 4 2.49 0.44 -19.76
C ARG A 4 3.51 -0.42 -18.99
N LYS A 5 4.72 -0.61 -19.53
CA LYS A 5 5.81 -1.32 -18.84
C LYS A 5 6.34 -0.51 -17.64
N VAL A 6 6.51 0.80 -17.80
CA VAL A 6 6.94 1.71 -16.71
C VAL A 6 5.92 1.68 -15.57
N HIS A 7 4.64 1.78 -15.88
CA HIS A 7 3.57 1.66 -14.89
C HIS A 7 3.56 0.30 -14.19
N GLN A 8 3.74 -0.80 -14.92
CA GLN A 8 3.85 -2.13 -14.31
C GLN A 8 5.03 -2.22 -13.34
N GLN A 9 6.19 -1.67 -13.70
CA GLN A 9 7.35 -1.61 -12.81
C GLN A 9 7.09 -0.76 -11.57
N TYR A 10 6.48 0.42 -11.74
CA TYR A 10 6.11 1.30 -10.64
C TYR A 10 5.10 0.63 -9.69
N GLN A 11 4.07 -0.01 -10.25
CA GLN A 11 3.10 -0.77 -9.47
C GLN A 11 3.76 -1.94 -8.74
N SER A 12 4.64 -2.72 -9.39
CA SER A 12 5.38 -3.81 -8.73
C SER A 12 6.26 -3.29 -7.59
N ALA A 13 6.90 -2.14 -7.76
CA ALA A 13 7.68 -1.50 -6.71
C ALA A 13 6.77 -1.11 -5.54
N LEU A 14 5.67 -0.39 -5.78
CA LEU A 14 4.71 0.00 -4.74
C LEU A 14 4.14 -1.23 -4.01
N SER A 15 3.73 -2.25 -4.74
CA SER A 15 3.22 -3.50 -4.18
C SER A 15 4.25 -4.24 -3.30
N PHE A 16 5.53 -4.17 -3.66
CA PHE A 16 6.60 -4.75 -2.85
C PHE A 16 6.87 -3.93 -1.58
N TYR A 17 6.83 -2.60 -1.68
CA TYR A 17 7.06 -1.74 -0.54
C TYR A 17 5.89 -1.72 0.44
N ASP A 18 4.67 -1.82 -0.09
CA ASP A 18 3.40 -1.64 0.61
C ASP A 18 2.37 -2.73 0.18
N PRO A 19 2.20 -3.78 0.98
CA PRO A 19 1.22 -4.84 0.69
C PRO A 19 -0.23 -4.34 0.67
N PHE A 20 -0.58 -3.35 1.50
CA PHE A 20 -1.94 -2.80 1.58
C PHE A 20 -2.32 -2.00 0.34
N TYR A 21 -1.36 -1.28 -0.23
CA TYR A 21 -1.54 -0.61 -1.53
C TYR A 21 -2.07 -1.58 -2.60
N THR A 22 -1.54 -2.80 -2.62
CA THR A 22 -1.95 -3.83 -3.58
C THR A 22 -3.42 -4.23 -3.40
N LYS A 23 -3.86 -4.48 -2.17
CA LYS A 23 -5.25 -4.85 -1.87
C LYS A 23 -6.22 -3.73 -2.28
N ILE A 24 -5.91 -2.48 -1.95
CA ILE A 24 -6.74 -1.33 -2.32
C ILE A 24 -6.81 -1.18 -3.85
N LEU A 25 -5.68 -1.32 -4.53
CA LEU A 25 -5.64 -1.28 -5.99
C LEU A 25 -6.52 -2.39 -6.61
N HIS A 26 -6.54 -3.60 -6.04
CA HIS A 26 -7.43 -4.67 -6.48
C HIS A 26 -8.91 -4.34 -6.28
N ALA A 27 -9.27 -3.75 -5.13
CA ALA A 27 -10.64 -3.30 -4.88
C ALA A 27 -11.08 -2.21 -5.88
N VAL A 28 -10.20 -1.24 -6.15
CA VAL A 28 -10.41 -0.21 -7.17
C VAL A 28 -10.56 -0.85 -8.56
N ASP A 29 -9.69 -1.79 -8.93
CA ASP A 29 -9.79 -2.51 -10.21
C ASP A 29 -11.10 -3.29 -10.36
N HIS A 30 -11.64 -3.82 -9.26
CA HIS A 30 -12.96 -4.45 -9.25
C HIS A 30 -14.07 -3.43 -9.51
N LEU A 31 -14.03 -2.26 -8.85
CA LEU A 31 -14.99 -1.18 -9.09
C LEU A 31 -14.94 -0.65 -10.53
N ILE A 32 -13.73 -0.46 -11.08
CA ILE A 32 -13.54 -0.06 -12.49
C ILE A 32 -14.28 -1.01 -13.43
N LYS A 33 -14.17 -2.32 -13.21
CA LYS A 33 -14.87 -3.33 -14.02
C LYS A 33 -16.38 -3.27 -13.81
N LYS A 34 -16.83 -3.22 -12.55
CA LYS A 34 -18.26 -3.17 -12.20
C LYS A 34 -18.97 -1.97 -12.81
N GLU A 35 -18.30 -0.82 -12.87
CA GLU A 35 -18.83 0.43 -13.42
C GLU A 35 -18.57 0.60 -14.93
N ASN A 36 -18.02 -0.41 -15.62
CA ASN A 36 -17.67 -0.36 -17.05
C ASN A 36 -16.74 0.82 -17.42
N LEU A 37 -15.83 1.19 -16.52
CA LEU A 37 -14.81 2.21 -16.75
C LEU A 37 -13.58 1.61 -17.42
N VAL A 38 -12.73 2.47 -18.00
CA VAL A 38 -11.50 2.05 -18.65
C VAL A 38 -10.27 2.70 -18.01
N LYS A 39 -9.19 1.92 -17.95
CA LYS A 39 -7.85 2.44 -17.65
C LYS A 39 -7.16 2.86 -18.94
N ASP A 40 -6.71 4.10 -19.00
CA ASP A 40 -5.93 4.62 -20.13
C ASP A 40 -4.67 5.34 -19.66
N PHE A 41 -3.69 5.46 -20.55
CA PHE A 41 -2.37 6.02 -20.23
C PHE A 41 -2.16 7.34 -20.94
N TYR A 42 -1.87 8.39 -20.18
CA TYR A 42 -1.55 9.70 -20.71
C TYR A 42 -0.39 10.32 -19.93
N LEU A 43 0.62 10.84 -20.65
CA LEU A 43 1.84 11.45 -20.10
C LEU A 43 2.55 10.64 -18.98
N GLY A 44 2.42 9.31 -19.01
CA GLY A 44 3.08 8.42 -18.05
C GLY A 44 2.23 8.09 -16.82
N CYS A 45 1.07 8.72 -16.69
CA CYS A 45 0.09 8.45 -15.65
C CYS A 45 -0.98 7.47 -16.17
N CYS A 46 -1.49 6.62 -15.26
CA CYS A 46 -2.65 5.79 -15.51
C CYS A 46 -3.88 6.48 -14.98
N PHE A 47 -4.88 6.69 -15.84
CA PHE A 47 -6.13 7.34 -15.50
C PHE A 47 -7.31 6.37 -15.64
N VAL A 48 -8.32 6.54 -14.79
CA VAL A 48 -9.62 5.86 -14.87
C VAL A 48 -10.63 6.82 -15.48
N CYS A 49 -11.26 6.42 -16.59
CA CYS A 49 -12.15 7.27 -17.38
C CYS A 49 -13.39 6.48 -17.84
N LYS A 50 -14.46 7.18 -18.24
CA LYS A 50 -15.65 6.54 -18.87
C LYS A 50 -15.35 5.96 -20.26
N LYS A 51 -14.38 6.53 -20.98
CA LYS A 51 -13.97 6.12 -22.34
C LYS A 51 -12.46 6.32 -22.48
N LYS A 52 -11.89 5.71 -23.52
CA LYS A 52 -10.49 5.95 -23.86
C LYS A 52 -10.26 7.42 -24.15
N ILE A 53 -9.08 7.88 -23.77
CA ILE A 53 -8.67 9.27 -23.94
C ILE A 53 -8.38 9.46 -25.43
N ALA A 54 -9.30 10.12 -26.12
CA ALA A 54 -9.17 10.52 -27.51
C ALA A 54 -9.51 12.02 -27.58
N ASP A 55 -8.66 12.80 -28.25
CA ASP A 55 -8.81 14.24 -28.47
C ASP A 55 -9.10 15.05 -27.19
N ILE A 56 -8.02 15.34 -26.45
CA ILE A 56 -8.08 16.11 -25.21
C ILE A 56 -8.04 17.61 -25.52
N HIS A 57 -9.03 18.34 -25.02
CA HIS A 57 -9.09 19.80 -25.12
C HIS A 57 -8.90 20.51 -23.77
N THR A 58 -8.80 19.77 -22.67
CA THR A 58 -8.69 20.30 -21.30
C THR A 58 -7.54 19.63 -20.53
N SER A 59 -7.04 20.27 -19.48
CA SER A 59 -5.96 19.71 -18.65
C SER A 59 -6.44 18.56 -17.78
N PHE A 60 -5.56 17.61 -17.48
CA PHE A 60 -5.80 16.61 -16.43
C PHE A 60 -5.55 17.21 -15.06
N ILE A 61 -6.25 16.71 -14.06
CA ILE A 61 -5.97 17.05 -12.66
C ILE A 61 -4.60 16.49 -12.27
N ASP A 62 -3.77 17.33 -11.63
CA ASP A 62 -2.49 16.92 -11.07
C ASP A 62 -2.65 16.30 -9.68
N GLU A 63 -1.55 15.78 -9.12
CA GLU A 63 -1.56 15.05 -7.85
C GLU A 63 -1.94 15.95 -6.66
N ASP A 64 -1.43 17.19 -6.62
CA ASP A 64 -1.69 18.13 -5.53
C ASP A 64 -3.15 18.62 -5.53
N ALA A 65 -3.68 18.94 -6.72
CA ALA A 65 -5.07 19.30 -6.90
C ALA A 65 -6.00 18.12 -6.59
N PHE A 66 -5.63 16.90 -7.00
CA PHE A 66 -6.41 15.70 -6.68
C PHE A 66 -6.44 15.41 -5.17
N ALA A 67 -5.29 15.56 -4.51
CA ALA A 67 -5.17 15.43 -3.05
C ALA A 67 -6.06 16.44 -2.31
N SER A 68 -6.31 17.61 -2.91
CA SER A 68 -7.15 18.67 -2.35
C SER A 68 -8.65 18.53 -2.63
N LEU A 69 -9.07 17.51 -3.39
CA LEU A 69 -10.50 17.28 -3.69
C LEU A 69 -11.33 17.08 -2.41
N PRO A 70 -12.59 17.56 -2.38
CA PRO A 70 -13.46 17.47 -1.20
C PRO A 70 -13.56 16.05 -0.65
N GLU A 71 -13.46 15.95 0.68
CA GLU A 71 -13.37 14.65 1.31
C GLU A 71 -14.68 13.83 1.13
N ASP A 72 -15.82 14.51 1.02
CA ASP A 72 -17.13 13.86 0.92
C ASP A 72 -17.30 13.02 -0.36
N LEU A 73 -16.56 13.34 -1.43
CA LEU A 73 -16.56 12.58 -2.70
C LEU A 73 -16.14 11.12 -2.52
N PHE A 74 -15.32 10.85 -1.51
CA PHE A 74 -14.74 9.53 -1.26
C PHE A 74 -15.46 8.80 -0.11
N ARG A 75 -16.55 9.37 0.45
CA ARG A 75 -17.34 8.72 1.52
C ARG A 75 -18.21 7.59 0.97
N GLU A 76 -18.87 7.80 -0.16
CA GLU A 76 -19.81 6.83 -0.73
C GLU A 76 -19.11 5.84 -1.67
N ARG A 77 -18.72 4.69 -1.10
CA ARG A 77 -17.76 3.75 -1.70
C ARG A 77 -18.28 3.03 -2.95
N LYS A 78 -19.57 2.69 -2.99
CA LYS A 78 -20.21 2.00 -4.13
C LYS A 78 -20.28 2.85 -5.39
N GLN A 79 -20.24 4.17 -5.22
CA GLN A 79 -20.30 5.15 -6.30
C GLN A 79 -19.05 6.02 -6.32
N LEU A 80 -17.97 5.61 -5.64
CA LEU A 80 -16.79 6.45 -5.45
C LEU A 80 -16.23 6.96 -6.78
N LEU A 81 -16.07 6.07 -7.75
CA LEU A 81 -15.51 6.44 -9.05
C LEU A 81 -16.48 7.34 -9.83
N GLN A 82 -17.80 7.08 -9.78
CA GLN A 82 -18.79 7.98 -10.37
C GLN A 82 -18.79 9.36 -9.71
N ASN A 83 -18.80 9.44 -8.39
CA ASN A 83 -18.84 10.69 -7.65
C ASN A 83 -17.64 11.57 -7.98
N VAL A 84 -16.45 10.98 -8.01
CA VAL A 84 -15.23 11.71 -8.38
C VAL A 84 -15.26 12.10 -9.87
N LEU A 85 -15.68 11.21 -10.78
CA LEU A 85 -15.78 11.54 -12.21
C LEU A 85 -16.80 12.64 -12.50
N SER A 86 -17.97 12.60 -11.85
CA SER A 86 -19.01 13.62 -11.99
C SER A 86 -18.52 14.95 -11.42
N TYR A 87 -17.89 14.96 -10.24
CA TYR A 87 -17.31 16.18 -9.67
C TYR A 87 -16.25 16.80 -10.59
N LEU A 88 -15.32 16.00 -11.12
CA LEU A 88 -14.33 16.52 -12.08
C LEU A 88 -15.00 17.11 -13.32
N SER A 89 -16.09 16.51 -13.80
CA SER A 89 -16.80 16.96 -14.99
C SER A 89 -17.70 18.19 -14.77
N GLU A 90 -18.27 18.34 -13.58
CA GLU A 90 -19.34 19.31 -13.28
C GLU A 90 -18.84 20.51 -12.48
N GLU A 91 -17.85 20.31 -11.62
CA GLU A 91 -17.39 21.29 -10.63
C GLU A 91 -15.94 21.77 -10.88
N THR A 92 -15.27 21.27 -11.91
CA THR A 92 -13.88 21.65 -12.23
C THR A 92 -13.67 21.88 -13.73
N GLU A 93 -12.54 22.49 -14.09
CA GLU A 93 -12.11 22.65 -15.49
C GLU A 93 -11.34 21.44 -16.03
N TYR A 94 -11.11 20.42 -15.20
CA TYR A 94 -10.30 19.27 -15.56
C TYR A 94 -11.04 18.28 -16.46
N PHE A 95 -10.30 17.57 -17.29
CA PHE A 95 -10.82 16.40 -17.97
C PHE A 95 -11.28 15.34 -16.93
N PRO A 96 -12.46 14.72 -17.09
CA PRO A 96 -13.00 13.75 -16.12
C PRO A 96 -12.26 12.42 -16.19
N ALA A 97 -11.07 12.41 -15.58
CA ALA A 97 -10.14 11.29 -15.51
C ALA A 97 -9.50 11.24 -14.14
N ILE A 98 -9.67 10.11 -13.45
CA ILE A 98 -9.14 9.92 -12.11
C ILE A 98 -7.71 9.38 -12.18
N PRO A 99 -6.69 10.05 -11.64
CA PRO A 99 -5.35 9.49 -11.57
C PRO A 99 -5.34 8.29 -10.59
N LEU A 100 -4.99 7.10 -11.10
CA LEU A 100 -5.19 5.83 -10.38
C LEU A 100 -4.34 5.71 -9.11
N HIS A 101 -3.06 6.06 -9.16
CA HIS A 101 -2.18 5.95 -8.00
C HIS A 101 -2.53 6.95 -6.89
N PRO A 102 -2.75 8.25 -7.19
CA PRO A 102 -3.26 9.19 -6.21
C PRO A 102 -4.60 8.77 -5.60
N LEU A 103 -5.49 8.16 -6.39
CA LEU A 103 -6.73 7.59 -5.87
C LEU A 103 -6.46 6.49 -4.82
N VAL A 104 -5.61 5.52 -5.13
CA VAL A 104 -5.28 4.43 -4.20
C VAL A 104 -4.64 4.97 -2.92
N GLN A 105 -3.73 5.94 -3.04
CA GLN A 105 -3.12 6.60 -1.88
C GLN A 105 -4.16 7.38 -1.06
N LYS A 106 -5.05 8.13 -1.70
CA LYS A 106 -6.09 8.90 -1.01
C LYS A 106 -7.09 8.00 -0.27
N ILE A 107 -7.39 6.81 -0.82
CA ILE A 107 -8.17 5.79 -0.10
C ILE A 107 -7.39 5.25 1.09
N LYS A 108 -6.09 4.98 0.93
CA LYS A 108 -5.25 4.39 1.98
C LYS A 108 -5.10 5.27 3.21
N HIS A 109 -4.76 6.56 3.04
CA HIS A 109 -4.44 7.48 4.14
C HIS A 109 -5.61 7.82 5.07
N ARG A 110 -6.79 7.31 4.79
CA ARG A 110 -8.02 7.88 5.29
C ARG A 110 -8.66 7.06 6.42
N ASP A 111 -7.87 6.21 7.09
CA ASP A 111 -8.34 5.19 8.04
C ASP A 111 -9.60 4.48 7.52
N LEU A 112 -9.69 4.34 6.20
CA LEU A 112 -10.81 3.67 5.57
C LEU A 112 -10.52 2.20 5.75
N ASP A 113 -11.06 1.66 6.84
CA ASP A 113 -11.01 0.27 7.21
C ASP A 113 -11.01 -0.63 5.95
N PRO A 114 -9.99 -1.47 5.72
CA PRO A 114 -9.88 -2.30 4.52
C PRO A 114 -11.12 -3.20 4.28
N TYR A 115 -11.90 -3.41 5.33
CA TYR A 115 -13.19 -4.10 5.43
C TYR A 115 -14.33 -3.43 4.65
N LEU A 116 -14.17 -2.21 4.16
CA LEU A 116 -15.31 -1.44 3.66
C LEU A 116 -15.56 -1.54 2.15
N PHE A 117 -14.84 -2.43 1.46
CA PHE A 117 -15.22 -2.95 0.13
C PHE A 117 -15.94 -4.31 0.22
N GLU A 118 -16.29 -4.75 1.43
CA GLU A 118 -16.91 -6.05 1.68
C GLU A 118 -18.16 -6.28 0.82
N GLU A 119 -19.02 -5.29 0.62
CA GLU A 119 -20.24 -5.49 -0.20
C GLU A 119 -20.01 -5.46 -1.73
N ALA A 120 -18.76 -5.49 -2.21
CA ALA A 120 -18.48 -5.66 -3.62
C ALA A 120 -18.40 -7.14 -4.05
N THR A 121 -18.32 -8.08 -3.10
CA THR A 121 -18.44 -9.52 -3.30
C THR A 121 -19.47 -10.06 -2.30
N ASP A 122 -20.45 -10.86 -2.74
CA ASP A 122 -21.46 -11.49 -1.84
C ASP A 122 -20.83 -12.45 -0.79
N GLU A 123 -19.52 -12.64 -0.83
CA GLU A 123 -18.72 -13.28 0.20
C GLU A 123 -17.60 -12.32 0.59
N ALA A 124 -17.77 -11.70 1.74
CA ALA A 124 -16.84 -10.72 2.25
C ALA A 124 -16.33 -11.22 3.59
N ILE A 125 -15.23 -11.95 3.53
CA ILE A 125 -14.49 -12.27 4.74
C ILE A 125 -13.97 -10.93 5.27
N SER A 126 -14.25 -10.68 6.54
CA SER A 126 -13.80 -9.51 7.28
C SER A 126 -12.30 -9.63 7.55
N PHE A 127 -11.51 -8.62 7.14
CA PHE A 127 -10.04 -8.64 7.27
C PHE A 127 -9.47 -7.46 8.04
N SER A 128 -8.87 -7.76 9.19
CA SER A 128 -8.16 -6.78 9.99
C SER A 128 -6.75 -6.56 9.52
N ALA A 129 -6.40 -5.32 9.17
CA ALA A 129 -5.01 -4.92 8.99
C ALA A 129 -4.17 -5.30 10.23
N ASP A 130 -4.75 -5.13 11.43
CA ASP A 130 -4.11 -5.53 12.70
C ASP A 130 -3.92 -7.04 12.79
N GLU A 131 -4.88 -7.86 12.39
CA GLU A 131 -4.72 -9.32 12.38
C GLU A 131 -3.67 -9.76 11.37
N MET A 132 -3.66 -9.18 10.16
CA MET A 132 -2.68 -9.51 9.12
C MET A 132 -1.26 -9.17 9.58
N ILE A 133 -1.09 -7.99 10.19
CA ILE A 133 0.18 -7.56 10.78
C ILE A 133 0.57 -8.49 11.93
N THR A 134 -0.36 -8.82 12.83
CA THR A 134 -0.12 -9.69 14.00
C THR A 134 0.31 -11.10 13.56
N LEU A 135 -0.41 -11.72 12.63
CA LEU A 135 -0.07 -13.03 12.09
C LEU A 135 1.29 -13.03 11.40
N SER A 136 1.55 -11.99 10.59
CA SER A 136 2.82 -11.83 9.88
C SER A 136 3.99 -11.57 10.82
N PHE A 137 3.74 -10.85 11.91
CA PHE A 137 4.69 -10.60 12.98
C PHE A 137 5.09 -11.93 13.62
N HIS A 138 4.12 -12.74 14.04
CA HIS A 138 4.40 -14.04 14.66
C HIS A 138 5.25 -14.96 13.76
N LYS A 139 4.93 -15.08 12.47
CA LYS A 139 5.74 -15.87 11.52
C LYS A 139 7.17 -15.35 11.36
N THR A 140 7.33 -14.03 11.30
CA THR A 140 8.64 -13.38 11.17
C THR A 140 9.48 -13.58 12.43
N VAL A 141 8.86 -13.43 13.59
CA VAL A 141 9.49 -13.63 14.89
C VAL A 141 9.89 -15.08 15.09
N GLU A 142 9.04 -16.03 14.72
CA GLU A 142 9.39 -17.46 14.75
C GLU A 142 10.66 -17.72 13.93
N LYS A 143 10.76 -17.12 12.72
CA LYS A 143 11.97 -17.23 11.89
C LYS A 143 13.19 -16.63 12.56
N LEU A 144 13.07 -15.43 13.15
CA LEU A 144 14.12 -14.77 13.91
C LEU A 144 14.63 -15.66 15.04
N GLU A 145 13.72 -16.18 15.85
CA GLU A 145 14.01 -17.00 17.02
C GLU A 145 14.69 -18.32 16.62
N GLN A 146 14.08 -19.09 15.71
CA GLN A 146 14.55 -20.44 15.38
C GLN A 146 15.83 -20.44 14.52
N VAL A 147 16.01 -19.47 13.63
CA VAL A 147 17.11 -19.49 12.65
C VAL A 147 18.28 -18.61 13.06
N TYR A 148 18.03 -17.49 13.74
CA TYR A 148 19.06 -16.51 14.02
C TYR A 148 19.43 -16.46 15.50
N ILE A 149 18.45 -16.43 16.42
CA ILE A 149 18.73 -16.39 17.86
C ILE A 149 19.19 -17.76 18.37
N ALA A 150 18.44 -18.83 18.10
CA ALA A 150 18.78 -20.18 18.54
C ALA A 150 20.14 -20.66 17.99
N LYS A 151 20.51 -20.19 16.79
CA LYS A 151 21.82 -20.47 16.16
C LYS A 151 22.91 -19.46 16.53
N ARG A 152 22.66 -18.57 17.50
CA ARG A 152 23.57 -17.53 18.01
C ARG A 152 24.13 -16.58 16.93
N LYS A 153 23.40 -16.40 15.83
CA LYS A 153 23.73 -15.42 14.78
C LYS A 153 23.30 -14.01 15.18
N VAL A 154 22.30 -13.90 16.04
CA VAL A 154 21.78 -12.65 16.59
C VAL A 154 21.68 -12.84 18.11
N PRO A 155 22.28 -11.96 18.94
CA PRO A 155 22.07 -11.96 20.38
C PRO A 155 20.60 -11.76 20.74
N VAL A 156 20.16 -12.26 21.89
CA VAL A 156 18.75 -12.19 22.32
C VAL A 156 18.29 -10.73 22.40
N GLU A 157 19.14 -9.86 22.93
CA GLU A 157 18.88 -8.43 23.14
C GLU A 157 18.65 -7.71 21.80
N ILE A 158 19.48 -8.03 20.79
CA ILE A 158 19.31 -7.52 19.42
C ILE A 158 18.04 -8.10 18.79
N GLY A 159 17.72 -9.36 19.09
CA GLY A 159 16.47 -9.98 18.69
C GLY A 159 15.25 -9.23 19.22
N GLU A 160 15.25 -8.81 20.48
CA GLU A 160 14.16 -8.03 21.07
C GLU A 160 14.04 -6.62 20.47
N ILE A 161 15.16 -6.00 20.08
CA ILE A 161 15.15 -4.76 19.30
C ILE A 161 14.44 -5.00 17.95
N PHE A 162 14.78 -6.08 17.25
CA PHE A 162 14.16 -6.40 15.95
C PHE A 162 12.66 -6.67 16.07
N LYS A 163 12.23 -7.38 17.11
CA LYS A 163 10.80 -7.61 17.36
C LYS A 163 10.06 -6.28 17.51
N ARG A 164 10.55 -5.38 18.38
CA ARG A 164 9.90 -4.07 18.59
C ARG A 164 9.89 -3.24 17.31
N SER A 165 10.97 -3.24 16.53
CA SER A 165 11.02 -2.48 15.29
C SER A 165 10.07 -3.01 14.20
N PHE A 166 9.71 -4.30 14.22
CA PHE A 166 8.65 -4.83 13.34
C PHE A 166 7.26 -4.37 13.75
N LEU A 167 7.01 -4.11 15.05
CA LEU A 167 5.73 -3.53 15.50
C LEU A 167 5.59 -2.09 14.99
N GLU A 168 6.63 -1.26 15.17
CA GLU A 168 6.66 0.10 14.62
C GLU A 168 6.49 0.12 13.09
N MET A 169 7.14 -0.80 12.38
CA MET A 169 6.96 -0.96 10.94
C MET A 169 5.54 -1.40 10.58
N GLY A 170 4.92 -2.24 11.42
CA GLY A 170 3.53 -2.65 11.27
C GLY A 170 2.59 -1.46 11.33
N GLU A 171 2.73 -0.60 12.34
CA GLU A 171 1.94 0.64 12.47
C GLU A 171 2.13 1.57 11.25
N ASP A 172 3.38 1.86 10.88
CA ASP A 172 3.69 2.68 9.70
C ASP A 172 3.02 2.13 8.42
N LEU A 173 3.02 0.80 8.25
CA LEU A 173 2.42 0.14 7.08
C LEU A 173 0.91 0.34 7.00
N LYS A 174 0.20 0.44 8.13
CA LYS A 174 -1.24 0.75 8.16
C LYS A 174 -1.50 2.12 7.55
N ASP A 175 -0.70 3.10 7.95
CA ASP A 175 -0.89 4.52 7.64
C ASP A 175 -0.39 4.94 6.25
N GLY A 176 0.12 4.02 5.42
CA GLY A 176 0.72 4.40 4.13
C GLY A 176 2.18 4.76 4.21
N GLY A 177 2.77 4.72 5.41
CA GLY A 177 4.16 5.02 5.66
C GLY A 177 5.06 3.81 5.39
N LEU A 178 6.17 4.06 4.70
CA LEU A 178 7.35 3.24 4.88
C LEU A 178 8.59 4.12 4.85
N LYS A 179 9.42 4.05 5.87
CA LYS A 179 10.69 4.76 5.85
C LYS A 179 11.69 4.00 4.98
N PRO A 180 12.38 4.68 4.05
CA PRO A 180 13.31 4.03 3.12
C PRO A 180 14.56 3.47 3.83
N ASN A 181 14.89 3.97 5.02
CA ASN A 181 16.02 3.53 5.81
C ASN A 181 15.59 2.49 6.86
N LEU A 182 16.02 1.24 6.73
CA LEU A 182 15.72 0.17 7.70
C LEU A 182 16.16 0.49 9.13
N TYR A 183 17.27 1.23 9.30
CA TYR A 183 17.75 1.60 10.63
C TYR A 183 16.81 2.59 11.35
N TYR A 184 15.95 3.30 10.61
CA TYR A 184 14.96 4.20 11.22
C TYR A 184 14.13 3.49 12.29
N TYR A 185 13.60 2.30 11.97
CA TYR A 185 12.75 1.55 12.90
C TYR A 185 13.53 1.00 14.11
N ILE A 186 14.82 0.78 13.96
CA ILE A 186 15.70 0.39 15.06
C ILE A 186 15.91 1.58 16.01
N GLU A 187 16.19 2.76 15.44
CA GLU A 187 16.41 4.01 16.18
C GLU A 187 15.18 4.45 16.99
N GLN A 188 13.97 4.16 16.52
CA GLN A 188 12.73 4.46 17.26
C GLN A 188 12.58 3.63 18.55
N VAL A 189 13.14 2.42 18.59
CA VAL A 189 12.89 1.45 19.68
C VAL A 189 14.10 1.20 20.57
N SER A 190 15.29 1.66 20.15
CA SER A 190 16.52 1.48 20.92
C SER A 190 17.60 2.49 20.53
N THR A 191 18.28 3.02 21.55
CA THR A 191 19.52 3.79 21.41
C THR A 191 20.78 2.94 21.60
N GLU A 192 20.62 1.66 21.95
CA GLU A 192 21.74 0.76 22.30
C GLU A 192 22.43 0.17 21.06
N LEU A 193 21.69 -0.03 19.97
CA LEU A 193 22.23 -0.52 18.71
C LEU A 193 22.58 0.67 17.82
N SER A 194 23.86 1.00 17.73
CA SER A 194 24.33 2.08 16.86
C SER A 194 24.11 1.78 15.38
N LYS A 195 23.99 2.83 14.55
CA LYS A 195 23.85 2.71 13.09
C LYS A 195 25.00 1.94 12.47
N GLU A 196 26.23 2.21 12.90
CA GLU A 196 27.43 1.56 12.37
C GLU A 196 27.42 0.05 12.69
N GLU A 197 27.11 -0.31 13.94
CA GLU A 197 27.03 -1.70 14.33
C GLU A 197 25.91 -2.45 13.59
N PHE A 198 24.73 -1.83 13.46
CA PHE A 198 23.65 -2.38 12.65
C PHE A 198 24.08 -2.64 11.22
N GLN A 199 24.68 -1.64 10.56
CA GLN A 199 25.09 -1.72 9.15
C GLN A 199 26.13 -2.83 8.92
N THR A 200 27.09 -2.97 9.84
CA THR A 200 28.20 -3.91 9.69
C THR A 200 27.84 -5.35 10.07
N LYS A 201 27.02 -5.56 11.11
CA LYS A 201 26.76 -6.90 11.66
C LYS A 201 25.40 -7.47 11.29
N TYR A 202 24.37 -6.64 11.18
CA TYR A 202 23.00 -7.12 11.21
C TYR A 202 22.13 -6.70 10.01
N HIS A 203 22.59 -5.75 9.18
CA HIS A 203 21.85 -5.22 8.04
C HIS A 203 21.21 -6.31 7.17
N ASN A 204 22.00 -7.28 6.70
CA ASN A 204 21.53 -8.32 5.79
C ASN A 204 20.47 -9.24 6.43
N ILE A 205 20.62 -9.52 7.73
CA ILE A 205 19.65 -10.35 8.48
C ILE A 205 18.34 -9.58 8.63
N TYR A 206 18.43 -8.32 9.05
CA TYR A 206 17.26 -7.47 9.26
C TYR A 206 16.53 -7.16 7.95
N GLU A 207 17.27 -6.89 6.86
CA GLU A 207 16.69 -6.69 5.52
C GLU A 207 15.93 -7.95 5.07
N TYR A 208 16.52 -9.13 5.24
CA TYR A 208 15.85 -10.38 4.91
C TYR A 208 14.57 -10.58 5.72
N LEU A 209 14.62 -10.37 7.04
CA LEU A 209 13.45 -10.51 7.91
C LEU A 209 12.37 -9.47 7.59
N THR A 210 12.76 -8.25 7.21
CA THR A 210 11.83 -7.22 6.74
C THR A 210 11.13 -7.64 5.44
N LYS A 211 11.87 -8.20 4.48
CA LYS A 211 11.28 -8.74 3.24
C LYS A 211 10.32 -9.88 3.56
N LEU A 212 10.69 -10.79 4.45
CA LEU A 212 9.83 -11.89 4.89
C LEU A 212 8.56 -11.39 5.57
N PHE A 213 8.66 -10.39 6.43
CA PHE A 213 7.50 -9.78 7.10
C PHE A 213 6.49 -9.24 6.10
N LYS A 214 6.94 -8.44 5.13
CA LYS A 214 6.08 -7.89 4.08
C LYS A 214 5.49 -8.98 3.17
N GLN A 215 6.26 -10.01 2.86
CA GLN A 215 5.78 -11.16 2.10
C GLN A 215 4.68 -11.91 2.85
N ASN A 216 4.85 -12.14 4.15
CA ASN A 216 3.83 -12.77 4.99
C ASN A 216 2.52 -11.94 4.98
N ILE A 217 2.61 -10.60 5.09
CA ILE A 217 1.43 -9.72 5.01
C ILE A 217 0.75 -9.87 3.65
N ALA A 218 1.52 -9.82 2.56
CA ALA A 218 0.99 -9.97 1.21
C ALA A 218 0.33 -11.34 0.98
N GLU A 219 0.88 -12.42 1.55
CA GLU A 219 0.31 -13.76 1.47
C GLU A 219 -1.01 -13.88 2.22
N GLU A 220 -1.10 -13.35 3.45
CA GLU A 220 -2.35 -13.35 4.20
C GLU A 220 -3.41 -12.46 3.54
N LEU A 221 -3.01 -11.29 3.02
CA LEU A 221 -3.87 -10.46 2.18
C LEU A 221 -4.30 -11.16 0.88
N LYS A 222 -3.52 -12.08 0.33
CA LYS A 222 -3.95 -12.83 -0.87
C LYS A 222 -4.97 -13.92 -0.51
N ARG A 223 -4.73 -14.67 0.56
CA ARG A 223 -5.72 -15.65 1.09
C ARG A 223 -7.04 -14.99 1.44
N SER A 224 -6.95 -13.72 1.83
CA SER A 224 -8.12 -12.90 2.10
C SER A 224 -9.02 -12.61 0.88
N MET A 225 -8.55 -12.94 -0.32
CA MET A 225 -9.23 -12.61 -1.57
C MET A 225 -9.75 -13.84 -2.32
N GLU A 226 -9.40 -15.03 -1.84
CA GLU A 226 -9.77 -16.34 -2.39
C GLU A 226 -10.96 -16.91 -1.60
#